data_AF-A0A2Z5WZ80-F1
#
_entry.id   AF-A0A2Z5WZ80-F1
#
_cell.length_a   1.000
_cell.length_b   1.000
_cell.length_c   1.000
_cell.angle_alpha   90.00
_cell.angle_beta   90.00
_cell.angle_gamma   90.00
#
_symmetry.space_group_name_H-M   'P 1'
#
loop_
_entity.id
_entity.type
_entity.pdbx_description
1 polymer ?
#
loop_
_entity_poly.entity_id
_entity_poly.type
_entity_poly.pdbx_seq_one_letter_code
_entity_poly.pdbx_strand_id
1 'polypeptide(L)'
;MGLGFTYSTVQCHIKLANQDKAKGLKQVLAKFYPELEPYQVLTVGDSPNDEAMFAPDQFPLSVGVANILHYQDKMRHLPKYVTQAAEFAGFSELIDLITK
;
A
#
# COMPACT_ATOMS: atom_id res chain seq x y z
N MET A 1 -13.99 4.54 22.33
CA MET A 1 -12.86 3.74 21.82
C MET A 1 -13.43 2.63 20.96
N GLY A 2 -13.04 2.56 19.69
CA GLY A 2 -13.54 1.54 18.74
C GLY A 2 -12.41 0.61 18.29
N LEU A 3 -12.78 -0.57 17.77
CA LEU A 3 -11.87 -1.46 17.07
C LEU A 3 -12.01 -1.25 15.56
N GLY A 4 -10.89 -1.35 14.84
CA GLY A 4 -10.84 -1.40 13.39
C GLY A 4 -10.57 -2.82 12.91
N PHE A 5 -11.00 -3.12 11.68
CA PHE A 5 -10.80 -4.40 11.02
C PHE A 5 -10.13 -4.20 9.66
N THR A 6 -9.21 -5.07 9.30
CA THR A 6 -8.68 -5.21 7.95
C THR A 6 -8.19 -6.64 7.75
N TYR A 7 -7.88 -7.04 6.52
CA TYR A 7 -7.36 -8.37 6.24
C TYR A 7 -6.37 -8.34 5.09
N SER A 8 -5.54 -9.38 5.01
CA SER A 8 -4.65 -9.69 3.89
C SER A 8 -5.07 -11.01 3.24
N THR A 9 -4.26 -11.48 2.30
CA THR A 9 -4.35 -12.84 1.73
C THR A 9 -4.17 -13.95 2.78
N VAL A 10 -3.55 -13.68 3.94
CA VAL A 10 -3.18 -14.69 4.94
C VAL A 10 -3.88 -14.49 6.29
N GLN A 11 -4.12 -13.24 6.72
CA GLN A 11 -4.55 -12.95 8.09
C GLN A 11 -5.66 -11.89 8.17
N CYS A 12 -6.48 -11.99 9.21
CA CYS A 12 -7.44 -10.96 9.63
C CYS A 12 -6.88 -10.19 10.83
N HIS A 13 -7.00 -8.87 10.82
CA HIS A 13 -6.43 -7.99 11.84
C HIS A 13 -7.55 -7.24 12.57
N ILE A 14 -7.58 -7.39 13.90
CA ILE A 14 -8.36 -6.54 14.80
C ILE A 14 -7.38 -5.59 15.49
N LYS A 15 -7.59 -4.29 15.31
CA LYS A 15 -6.66 -3.24 15.76
C LYS A 15 -7.41 -2.11 16.44
N LEU A 16 -6.69 -1.26 17.17
CA LEU A 16 -7.30 -0.02 17.65
C LEU A 16 -7.81 0.81 16.46
N ALA A 17 -8.94 1.46 16.64
CA ALA A 17 -9.47 2.37 15.63
C ALA A 17 -8.37 3.37 15.20
N ASN A 18 -8.38 3.72 13.92
CA ASN A 18 -7.45 4.66 13.31
C ASN A 18 -5.99 4.19 13.19
N GLN A 19 -5.65 2.92 13.43
CA GLN A 19 -4.33 2.37 13.05
C GLN A 19 -4.35 1.82 11.62
N ASP A 20 -3.37 2.15 10.81
CA ASP A 20 -3.19 1.63 9.45
C ASP A 20 -1.72 1.73 8.99
N LYS A 21 -1.38 1.07 7.88
CA LYS A 21 -0.01 1.04 7.35
C LYS A 21 0.47 2.44 6.92
N ALA A 22 -0.40 3.27 6.37
CA ALA A 22 -0.05 4.62 5.93
C ALA A 22 0.42 5.51 7.08
N LYS A 23 -0.28 5.47 8.23
CA LYS A 23 0.14 6.19 9.44
C LYS A 23 1.46 5.68 9.99
N GLY A 24 1.64 4.36 10.00
CA GLY A 24 2.91 3.75 10.39
C GLY A 24 4.06 4.22 9.49
N LEU A 25 3.88 4.16 8.17
CA LEU A 25 4.86 4.60 7.19
C LEU A 25 5.18 6.10 7.32
N LYS A 26 4.17 6.96 7.52
CA LYS A 26 4.39 8.39 7.78
C LYS A 26 5.24 8.66 9.02
N GLN A 27 5.03 7.90 10.10
CA GLN A 27 5.87 8.02 11.30
C GLN A 27 7.32 7.59 11.04
N VAL A 28 7.52 6.51 10.27
CA VAL A 28 8.87 6.05 9.88
C VAL A 28 9.57 7.10 9.02
N LEU A 29 8.90 7.62 7.98
CA LEU A 29 9.45 8.64 7.10
C LEU A 29 9.80 9.92 7.88
N ALA A 30 8.87 10.45 8.69
CA ALA A 30 9.13 11.65 9.48
C ALA A 30 10.28 11.48 10.47
N LYS A 31 10.49 10.27 11.00
CA LYS A 31 11.53 10.00 11.99
C LYS A 31 12.91 9.74 11.38
N PHE A 32 12.97 9.02 10.27
CA PHE A 32 14.23 8.50 9.72
C PHE A 32 14.61 9.10 8.38
N TYR A 33 13.66 9.67 7.64
CA TYR A 33 13.84 10.25 6.31
C TYR A 33 13.03 11.54 6.14
N PRO A 34 13.17 12.54 7.05
CA PRO A 34 12.36 13.76 7.04
C PRO A 34 12.55 14.62 5.77
N GLU A 35 13.61 14.38 5.02
CA GLU A 35 13.92 15.03 3.75
C GLU A 35 13.16 14.46 2.55
N LEU A 36 12.54 13.28 2.67
CA LEU A 36 11.80 12.67 1.58
C LEU A 36 10.41 13.29 1.46
N GLU A 37 10.12 13.81 0.27
CA GLU A 37 8.78 14.24 -0.10
C GLU A 37 7.90 13.04 -0.51
N PRO A 38 6.57 13.14 -0.38
CA PRO A 38 5.67 12.03 -0.72
C PRO A 38 5.84 11.47 -2.15
N TYR A 39 6.21 12.31 -3.12
CA TYR A 39 6.44 11.88 -4.51
C TYR A 39 7.75 11.11 -4.72
N GLN A 40 8.62 11.05 -3.70
CA GLN A 40 9.85 10.26 -3.71
C GLN A 40 9.64 8.88 -3.07
N VAL A 41 8.43 8.61 -2.55
CA VAL A 41 8.07 7.35 -1.91
C VAL A 41 7.10 6.61 -2.82
N LEU A 42 7.50 5.42 -3.27
CA LEU A 42 6.63 4.49 -3.98
C LEU A 42 6.14 3.42 -3.00
N THR A 43 4.83 3.27 -2.87
CA THR A 43 4.22 2.20 -2.07
C THR A 43 3.84 1.02 -2.95
N VAL A 44 4.04 -0.20 -2.44
CA VAL A 44 3.64 -1.44 -3.12
C VAL A 44 2.74 -2.25 -2.18
N GLY A 45 1.62 -2.76 -2.69
CA GLY A 45 0.68 -3.56 -1.91
C GLY A 45 -0.06 -4.60 -2.73
N ASP A 46 -0.75 -5.50 -2.04
CA ASP A 46 -1.31 -6.72 -2.62
C ASP A 46 -2.72 -7.05 -2.10
N SER A 47 -3.13 -6.41 -1.00
CA SER A 47 -4.36 -6.75 -0.29
C SER A 47 -4.97 -5.56 0.47
N PRO A 48 -6.20 -5.69 1.04
CA PRO A 48 -6.91 -4.56 1.63
C PRO A 48 -6.22 -3.88 2.82
N ASN A 49 -5.31 -4.57 3.51
CA ASN A 49 -4.53 -3.92 4.57
C ASN A 49 -3.52 -2.87 4.05
N ASP A 50 -3.26 -2.83 2.74
CA ASP A 50 -2.45 -1.83 2.05
C ASP A 50 -3.25 -0.63 1.54
N GLU A 51 -4.59 -0.73 1.54
CA GLU A 51 -5.49 0.29 0.96
C GLU A 51 -5.15 1.72 1.38
N ALA A 52 -4.83 1.92 2.67
CA ALA A 52 -4.50 3.23 3.20
C ALA A 52 -3.26 3.87 2.53
N MET A 53 -2.32 3.05 2.03
CA MET A 53 -1.14 3.50 1.31
C MET A 53 -1.41 3.83 -0.17
N PHE A 54 -2.62 3.56 -0.66
CA PHE A 54 -3.05 3.90 -2.02
C PHE A 54 -3.76 5.26 -2.10
N ALA A 55 -4.01 5.90 -0.96
CA ALA A 55 -4.63 7.22 -0.92
C ALA A 55 -3.69 8.28 -1.55
N PRO A 56 -4.09 8.91 -2.68
CA PRO A 56 -3.18 9.75 -3.48
C PRO A 56 -2.80 11.08 -2.81
N ASP A 57 -3.60 11.53 -1.83
CA ASP A 57 -3.30 12.67 -0.95
C ASP A 57 -2.18 12.36 0.05
N GLN A 58 -1.87 11.08 0.28
CA GLN A 58 -0.82 10.63 1.18
C GLN A 58 0.42 10.13 0.44
N PHE A 59 0.21 9.30 -0.58
CA PHE A 59 1.26 8.68 -1.37
C PHE A 59 0.87 8.73 -2.85
N PRO A 60 1.39 9.71 -3.63
CA PRO A 60 0.98 9.92 -5.02
C PRO A 60 1.53 8.85 -5.99
N LEU A 61 2.48 8.04 -5.55
CA LEU A 61 3.04 6.90 -6.27
C LEU A 61 2.71 5.61 -5.53
N SER A 62 1.71 4.88 -6.02
CA SER A 62 1.28 3.61 -5.45
C SER A 62 1.10 2.55 -6.53
N VAL A 63 1.56 1.33 -6.23
CA VAL A 63 1.52 0.18 -7.13
C VAL A 63 0.87 -0.99 -6.42
N GLY A 64 -0.12 -1.59 -7.07
CA GLY A 64 -0.66 -2.88 -6.66
C GLY A 64 -0.05 -4.01 -7.50
N VAL A 65 0.33 -5.12 -6.88
CA VAL A 65 0.59 -6.34 -7.66
C VAL A 65 -0.73 -6.97 -8.11
N ALA A 66 -0.75 -7.77 -9.19
CA ALA A 66 -2.00 -8.13 -9.88
C ALA A 66 -3.10 -8.76 -8.98
N ASN A 67 -2.73 -9.47 -7.92
CA ASN A 67 -3.70 -10.04 -6.97
C ASN A 67 -4.51 -8.99 -6.19
N ILE A 68 -4.11 -7.72 -6.21
CA ILE A 68 -4.92 -6.62 -5.66
C ILE A 68 -6.29 -6.50 -6.34
N LEU A 69 -6.38 -6.88 -7.62
CA LEU A 69 -7.60 -6.78 -8.42
C LEU A 69 -8.72 -7.66 -7.89
N HIS A 70 -8.40 -8.75 -7.16
CA HIS A 70 -9.39 -9.58 -6.48
C HIS A 70 -10.17 -8.82 -5.39
N TYR A 71 -9.65 -7.67 -4.95
CA TYR A 71 -10.22 -6.86 -3.88
C TYR A 71 -10.69 -5.48 -4.34
N GLN A 72 -10.63 -5.18 -5.64
CA GLN A 72 -10.93 -3.84 -6.16
C GLN A 72 -12.30 -3.31 -5.70
N ASP A 73 -13.32 -4.18 -5.68
CA ASP A 73 -14.70 -3.80 -5.29
C ASP A 73 -14.88 -3.67 -3.77
N LYS A 74 -13.84 -4.01 -2.99
CA LYS A 74 -13.85 -3.99 -1.52
C LYS A 74 -13.02 -2.85 -0.94
N MET A 75 -12.36 -2.06 -1.79
CA MET A 75 -11.50 -0.95 -1.40
C MET A 75 -12.04 0.37 -1.97
N ARG A 76 -11.92 1.44 -1.19
CA ARG A 76 -12.21 2.82 -1.58
C ARG A 76 -11.03 3.48 -2.28
N HIS A 77 -9.81 3.15 -1.86
CA HIS A 77 -8.59 3.64 -2.48
C HIS A 77 -7.92 2.51 -3.28
N LEU A 78 -7.76 2.74 -4.58
CA LEU A 78 -7.06 1.82 -5.48
C LEU A 78 -5.65 2.36 -5.78
N PRO A 79 -4.67 1.47 -6.00
CA PRO A 79 -3.32 1.89 -6.36
C PRO A 79 -3.34 2.62 -7.71
N LYS A 80 -2.42 3.56 -7.90
CA LYS A 80 -2.30 4.35 -9.13
C LYS A 80 -1.92 3.49 -10.34
N TYR A 81 -1.08 2.48 -10.12
CA TYR A 81 -0.65 1.53 -11.13
C TYR A 81 -0.87 0.10 -10.64
N VAL A 82 -1.07 -0.83 -11.56
CA VAL A 82 -1.17 -2.25 -11.26
C VAL A 82 -0.25 -3.02 -12.20
N THR A 83 0.57 -3.92 -11.66
CA THR A 83 1.45 -4.79 -12.45
C THR A 83 0.65 -5.90 -13.12
N GLN A 84 1.16 -6.47 -14.21
CA GLN A 84 0.49 -7.59 -14.88
C GLN A 84 0.63 -8.89 -14.08
N ALA A 85 1.79 -9.12 -13.46
CA ALA A 85 2.04 -10.30 -12.66
C ALA A 85 1.60 -10.11 -11.20
N ALA A 86 1.25 -11.23 -10.55
CA ALA A 86 0.85 -11.26 -9.15
C ALA A 86 2.04 -11.46 -8.21
N GLU A 87 1.83 -11.18 -6.92
CA GLU A 87 2.77 -11.50 -5.84
C GLU A 87 4.20 -11.01 -6.13
N PHE A 88 5.20 -11.85 -5.86
CA PHE A 88 6.61 -11.54 -6.07
C PHE A 88 6.94 -11.26 -7.54
N ALA A 89 6.29 -11.95 -8.49
CA ALA A 89 6.53 -11.72 -9.91
C ALA A 89 6.09 -10.31 -10.34
N GLY A 90 4.98 -9.81 -9.77
CA GLY A 90 4.55 -8.41 -9.95
C GLY A 90 5.54 -7.41 -9.37
N PHE A 91 6.08 -7.69 -8.18
CA PHE A 91 7.13 -6.86 -7.62
C PHE A 91 8.39 -6.83 -8.50
N SER A 92 8.81 -7.98 -9.04
CA SER A 92 9.95 -8.05 -9.98
C SER A 92 9.69 -7.24 -11.24
N GLU A 93 8.48 -7.34 -11.83
CA GLU A 93 8.06 -6.53 -12.97
C GLU A 93 8.20 -5.03 -12.70
N LEU A 94 7.77 -4.57 -11.52
CA LEU A 94 7.93 -3.19 -11.11
C LEU A 94 9.40 -2.77 -11.01
N ILE A 95 10.23 -3.58 -10.34
CA ILE A 95 11.65 -3.28 -10.16
C ILE A 95 12.35 -3.18 -11.52
N ASP A 96 12.09 -4.13 -12.41
CA ASP A 96 12.64 -4.13 -13.77
C ASP A 96 12.24 -2.89 -14.59
N LEU A 97 11.14 -2.23 -14.25
CA LEU A 97 10.69 -0.99 -14.91
C LEU A 97 11.38 0.26 -14.35
N ILE A 98 11.68 0.29 -13.05
CA ILE A 98 12.19 1.52 -12.38
C ILE A 98 13.70 1.54 -12.20
N THR A 99 14.40 0.42 -12.38
CA THR A 99 15.86 0.34 -12.26
C THR A 99 16.60 0.20 -13.60
N LYS A 100 15.89 0.26 -14.72
CA LYS A 100 16.49 0.40 -16.06
C LYS A 100 16.74 1.86 -16.37
#